data_AF-A0A0N8KLK8-F1
#
_entry.id   AF-A0A0N8KLK8-F1
#
_cell.length_a   1.000
_cell.length_b   1.000
_cell.length_c   1.000
_cell.angle_alpha   90.00
_cell.angle_beta   90.00
_cell.angle_gamma   90.00
#
_symmetry.space_group_name_H-M   'P 1'
#
loop_
_entity.id
_entity.type
_entity.pdbx_description
1 polymer ?
#
loop_
_entity_poly.entity_id
_entity_poly.type
_entity_poly.pdbx_seq_one_letter_code
_entity_poly.pdbx_strand_id
1 'polypeptide(L)' 'MYQSPDQFARLLKLNTAIDLYRQGRFSARAAAEFVGDLDRYEFLYECRQRGVEPQTYENSDELQTEIDMLAKELA' A
#
# COMPACT_ATOMS: atom_id res chain seq x y z
N MET A 1 14.23 11.56 21.46
CA MET A 1 14.87 11.58 20.13
C MET A 1 14.18 12.68 19.32
N TYR A 2 14.87 13.76 18.97
CA TYR A 2 14.33 14.75 18.05
C TYR A 2 14.62 14.27 16.62
N GLN A 3 13.58 13.89 15.90
CA GLN A 3 13.67 13.66 14.46
C GLN A 3 13.67 15.01 13.73
N SER A 4 14.42 15.12 12.63
CA SER A 4 14.32 16.31 11.79
C SER A 4 12.92 16.38 11.17
N PRO A 5 12.43 17.59 10.81
CA PRO A 5 11.15 17.73 10.11
C PRO A 5 11.03 16.82 8.89
N ASP A 6 12.11 16.64 8.13
CA ASP A 6 12.15 15.75 6.96
C ASP A 6 11.98 14.27 7.33
N GLN A 7 12.63 13.82 8.41
CA GLN A 7 12.47 12.46 8.90
C GLN A 7 11.03 12.19 9.35
N PHE A 8 10.41 13.17 10.01
CA PHE A 8 9.01 13.07 10.45
C PHE A 8 8.05 13.04 9.24
N ALA A 9 8.26 13.93 8.27
CA ALA A 9 7.48 13.95 7.03
C ALA A 9 7.60 12.63 6.25
N ARG A 10 8.81 12.07 6.18
CA ARG A 10 9.06 10.76 5.56
C ARG A 10 8.29 9.64 6.26
N LEU A 11 8.33 9.61 7.60
CA LEU A 11 7.60 8.63 8.40
C LEU A 11 6.08 8.73 8.20
N LEU A 12 5.55 9.95 8.16
CA LEU A 12 4.13 10.19 7.86
C LEU A 12 3.74 9.64 6.48
N LYS A 13 4.54 9.96 5.46
CA LYS A 13 4.30 9.49 4.09
C LYS A 13 4.34 7.96 4.00
N LEU A 14 5.35 7.34 4.60
CA LEU A 14 5.50 5.88 4.58
C LEU A 14 4.32 5.18 5.26
N ASN A 15 3.91 5.62 6.46
CA ASN A 15 2.76 5.02 7.14
C ASN A 15 1.46 5.21 6.35
N THR A 16 1.26 6.40 5.76
CA THR A 16 0.09 6.69 4.91
C THR A 16 0.08 5.79 3.66
N ALA A 17 1.22 5.64 3.00
CA ALA A 17 1.36 4.79 1.82
C ALA A 17 1.03 3.33 2.13
N ILE A 18 1.49 2.83 3.28
CA ILE A 18 1.22 1.47 3.75
C ILE A 18 -0.26 1.28 4.06
N ASP A 19 -0.91 2.23 4.74
CA ASP A 19 -2.34 2.12 5.04
C ASP A 19 -3.19 2.12 3.75
N LEU A 20 -2.86 2.99 2.80
CA LEU A 20 -3.54 3.04 1.50
C LEU A 20 -3.27 1.79 0.67
N TYR A 21 -2.06 1.23 0.74
CA TYR A 21 -1.75 -0.06 0.12
C TYR A 21 -2.57 -1.19 0.76
N ARG A 22 -2.64 -1.29 2.09
CA ARG A 22 -3.44 -2.31 2.79
C ARG A 22 -4.93 -2.26 2.49
N GLN A 23 -5.44 -1.09 2.13
CA GLN A 23 -6.84 -0.90 1.76
C GLN A 23 -7.10 -1.14 0.26
N GLY A 24 -6.10 -1.56 -0.51
CA GLY A 24 -6.20 -1.69 -1.96
C GLY A 24 -6.39 -0.36 -2.70
N ARG A 25 -6.18 0.78 -2.03
CA ARG A 25 -6.32 2.13 -2.62
C ARG A 25 -5.08 2.50 -3.43
N PHE A 26 -3.92 1.99 -3.05
CA PHE A 26 -2.68 2.11 -3.81
C PHE A 26 -2.19 0.75 -4.30
N SER A 27 -1.68 0.72 -5.53
CA SER A 27 -0.77 -0.34 -5.95
C SER A 27 0.60 -0.14 -5.28
N ALA A 28 1.42 -1.20 -5.22
CA ALA A 28 2.78 -1.09 -4.66
C ALA A 28 3.63 -0.02 -5.36
N ARG A 29 3.42 0.20 -6.66
CA ARG A 29 4.10 1.26 -7.41
C ARG A 29 3.62 2.65 -6.99
N ALA A 30 2.31 2.87 -6.92
CA ALA A 30 1.74 4.15 -6.52
C ALA A 30 2.13 4.52 -5.08
N ALA A 31 2.18 3.53 -4.19
CA ALA A 31 2.62 3.71 -2.82
C ALA A 31 4.10 4.11 -2.74
N ALA A 32 4.99 3.47 -3.51
CA ALA A 32 6.40 3.83 -3.58
C ALA A 32 6.61 5.27 -4.11
N GLU A 33 5.91 5.64 -5.19
CA GLU A 33 5.94 6.99 -5.76
C GLU A 33 5.42 8.05 -4.77
N PHE A 34 4.41 7.74 -3.95
CA PHE A 34 3.89 8.65 -2.94
C PHE A 34 4.90 8.95 -1.82
N VAL A 35 5.68 7.95 -1.40
CA VAL A 35 6.77 8.15 -0.42
C VAL A 35 7.87 9.02 -1.05
N GLY A 36 8.20 8.74 -2.31
CA GLY A 36 9.01 9.60 -3.19
C GLY A 36 10.51 9.29 -3.21
N ASP A 37 11.03 8.63 -2.18
CA ASP A 37 12.44 8.23 -2.06
C ASP A 37 12.63 6.70 -1.93
N LEU A 38 11.64 5.94 -2.40
CA LEU A 38 11.64 4.47 -2.39
C LEU A 38 11.26 3.93 -3.77
N ASP A 39 11.91 2.85 -4.19
CA ASP A 39 11.41 2.03 -5.28
C ASP A 39 10.32 1.05 -4.82
N ARG A 40 9.69 0.37 -5.79
CA ARG A 40 8.58 -0.58 -5.51
C ARG A 40 9.01 -1.74 -4.62
N TYR A 41 10.23 -2.25 -4.77
CA TYR A 41 10.73 -3.37 -3.97
C TYR A 41 11.14 -2.93 -2.57
N GLU A 42 11.72 -1.75 -2.42
CA GLU A 42 12.01 -1.15 -1.12
C GLU A 42 10.72 -0.88 -0.34
N PHE A 43 9.67 -0.40 -1.01
CA PHE A 43 8.35 -0.25 -0.39
C PHE A 43 7.78 -1.59 0.10
N LEU A 44 7.82 -2.63 -0.73
CA LEU A 44 7.35 -3.97 -0.35
C LEU A 44 8.18 -4.56 0.81
N TYR A 45 9.47 -4.26 0.85
CA TYR A 45 10.33 -4.63 1.98
C TYR A 45 9.88 -3.93 3.27
N GLU A 46 9.62 -2.61 3.23
CA GLU A 46 9.11 -1.85 4.38
C GLU A 46 7.73 -2.35 4.85
N CYS A 47 6.84 -2.73 3.93
CA CYS A 47 5.58 -3.40 4.25
C CYS A 47 5.81 -4.69 5.03
N ARG A 48 6.69 -5.57 4.54
CA ARG A 48 7.00 -6.84 5.19
C ARG A 48 7.57 -6.66 6.59
N GLN A 49 8.47 -5.69 6.78
CA GLN A 49 9.02 -5.38 8.11
C GLN A 49 7.95 -4.93 9.12
N ARG A 50 6.79 -4.45 8.64
CA ARG A 50 5.65 -4.01 9.45
C ARG A 50 4.49 -5.01 9.50
N GLY A 51 4.71 -6.24 9.02
CA GLY A 51 3.68 -7.29 9.00
C GLY A 51 2.56 -7.02 8.00
N VAL A 52 2.85 -6.25 6.95
CA VAL A 52 1.93 -6.02 5.83
C VAL A 52 2.34 -6.95 4.70
N GLU A 53 1.55 -8.00 4.50
CA GLU A 53 1.74 -8.93 3.41
C GLU A 53 1.54 -8.22 2.05
N PRO A 54 2.31 -8.59 1.02
CA PRO A 54 2.06 -8.11 -0.33
C PRO A 54 0.61 -8.43 -0.74
N GLN A 55 -0.13 -7.38 -1.09
CA GLN A 55 -1.38 -7.55 -1.83
C GLN A 55 -1.03 -8.03 -3.24
N THR A 56 -1.18 -9.32 -3.44
CA THR A 56 -1.17 -9.96 -4.76
C THR A 56 -2.61 -10.34 -5.09
N TYR A 57 -3.08 -9.92 -6.26
CA TYR A 57 -4.12 -10.66 -6.98
C TYR A 57 -3.37 -11.55 -7.96
N GLU A 58 -3.61 -12.86 -7.91
CA GLU A 58 -2.86 -13.82 -8.73
C GLU A 58 -3.18 -13.65 -10.23
N ASN A 59 -4.37 -13.13 -10.55
CA ASN A 59 -4.83 -12.84 -11.90
C ASN A 59 -6.03 -11.87 -11.89
N SER A 60 -6.52 -11.49 -13.08
CA SER A 60 -7.67 -10.60 -13.24
C SER A 60 -8.99 -11.16 -12.68
N ASP A 61 -9.09 -12.46 -12.50
CA ASP A 61 -10.35 -13.13 -12.19
C ASP A 61 -10.64 -13.10 -10.68
N GLU A 62 -9.60 -13.11 -9.83
CA GLU A 62 -9.74 -12.82 -8.39
C GLU A 62 -10.25 -11.40 -8.15
N LEU A 63 -9.69 -10.43 -8.89
CA LEU A 63 -10.15 -9.04 -8.84
C LEU A 63 -11.61 -8.94 -9.31
N GLN A 64 -11.98 -9.66 -10.36
CA GLN A 64 -13.35 -9.67 -10.87
C GLN A 64 -14.34 -10.30 -9.87
N THR A 65 -13.92 -11.32 -9.14
CA THR A 65 -14.73 -11.99 -8.12
C THR A 65 -15.06 -11.05 -6.95
N GLU A 66 -14.10 -10.23 -6.51
CA GLU A 66 -14.36 -9.22 -5.47
C GLU A 66 -15.33 -8.13 -5.94
N ILE A 67 -15.21 -7.69 -7.20
CA ILE A 67 -16.14 -6.73 -7.84
C ILE A 67 -17.57 -7.28 -7.82
N ASP A 68 -17.76 -8.56 -8.18
CA ASP A 68 -19.07 -9.18 -8.28
C ASP A 68 -19.74 -9.41 -6.91
N MET A 69 -18.96 -9.65 -5.85
CA MET A 69 -19.48 -9.76 -4.48
C MET A 69 -19.98 -8.42 -3.97
N LEU A 70 -19.21 -7.34 -4.15
CA LEU A 70 -19.59 -5.99 -3.74
C LEU A 70 -20.85 -5.51 -4.47
N ALA A 71 -20.99 -5.85 -5.76
CA ALA A 71 -22.19 -5.52 -6.54
C ALA A 71 -23.47 -6.16 -5.98
N LYS A 72 -23.37 -7.35 -5.37
CA LYS A 72 -24.50 -8.05 -4.75
C LYS A 72 -24.88 -7.49 -3.38
N GLU A 73 -23.92 -6.99 -2.62
CA GLU A 73 -24.18 -6.37 -1.31
C GLU A 73 -24.84 -5.00 -1.44
N LEU A 74 -24.67 -4.34 -2.58
CA LEU A 74 -25.24 -3.04 -2.91
C LEU A 74 -26.60 -3.11 -3.63
N ALA A 75 -27.08 -4.31 -3.93
CA ALA A 75 -28.36 -4.58 -4.62
C ALA A 75 -29.45 -5.02 -3.64
#